data_AF-A0AB73TDS9-F1
#
_entry.id   AF-A0AB73TDS9-F1
#
_cell.length_a   1.000
_cell.length_b   1.000
_cell.length_c   1.000
_cell.angle_alpha   90.00
_cell.angle_beta   90.00
_cell.angle_gamma   90.00
#
_symmetry.space_group_name_H-M   'P 1'
#
loop_
_entity.id
_entity.type
_entity.pdbx_description
1 polymer ?
#
loop_
_entity_poly.entity_id
_entity_poly.type
_entity_poly.pdbx_seq_one_letter_code
_entity_poly.pdbx_strand_id
1 'polypeptide(L)'
;MSDFSADQAAVVRIERSEEGRWDLTLVSDSGVAIGHGVHLFDRSQDDGVDELAAAQQFVGGYGWRFEGDAVQQDGPDAFWAPLIRA
;
A
#
# COMPACT_ATOMS: atom_id res chain seq x y z
N MET A 1 -8.69 -1.15 -23.64
CA MET A 1 -8.01 -2.00 -22.64
C MET A 1 -6.56 -1.54 -22.63
N SER A 2 -6.19 -0.65 -21.70
CA SER A 2 -4.81 -0.16 -21.62
C SER A 2 -3.92 -1.30 -21.16
N ASP A 3 -2.90 -1.58 -21.96
CA ASP A 3 -1.79 -2.43 -21.60
C ASP A 3 -1.06 -1.73 -20.44
N PHE A 4 -1.42 -2.10 -19.21
CA PHE A 4 -0.70 -1.70 -18.00
C PHE A 4 0.56 -2.55 -17.95
N SER A 5 1.50 -2.26 -18.85
CA SER A 5 2.77 -2.96 -18.93
C SER A 5 3.52 -2.77 -17.62
N ALA A 6 3.94 -3.89 -17.03
CA ALA A 6 4.48 -4.06 -15.68
C ALA A 6 5.84 -3.38 -15.40
N ASP A 7 6.20 -2.34 -16.15
CA ASP A 7 7.51 -1.66 -16.10
C ASP A 7 7.46 -0.29 -15.40
N GLN A 8 6.25 0.19 -15.07
CA GLN A 8 6.08 1.38 -14.24
C GLN A 8 6.21 0.97 -12.78
N ALA A 9 7.32 1.32 -12.13
CA ALA A 9 7.50 1.14 -10.69
C ALA A 9 6.32 1.79 -9.94
N ALA A 10 5.37 0.98 -9.51
CA ALA A 10 4.22 1.43 -8.75
C ALA A 10 4.63 1.60 -7.28
N VAL A 11 3.95 2.47 -6.55
CA VAL A 11 4.09 2.56 -5.09
C VAL A 11 2.76 2.25 -4.43
N VAL A 12 2.79 1.67 -3.24
CA VAL A 12 1.63 1.64 -2.35
C VAL A 12 1.76 2.76 -1.34
N ARG A 13 0.73 3.59 -1.20
CA ARG A 13 0.57 4.55 -0.10
C ARG A 13 -0.36 3.94 0.94
N ILE A 14 0.04 4.04 2.19
CA ILE A 14 -0.67 3.52 3.35
C ILE A 14 -0.87 4.72 4.26
N GLU A 15 -2.07 5.27 4.27
CA GLU A 15 -2.37 6.52 4.94
C GLU A 15 -3.46 6.31 5.98
N ARG A 16 -3.27 6.85 7.18
CA ARG A 16 -4.31 6.78 8.20
C ARG A 16 -5.39 7.79 7.88
N SER A 17 -6.60 7.29 7.67
CA SER A 17 -7.75 8.13 7.30
C SER A 17 -8.46 8.67 8.53
N GLU A 18 -8.75 7.77 9.46
CA GLU A 18 -9.52 8.01 10.68
C GLU A 18 -9.12 6.96 11.72
N GLU A 19 -9.50 7.15 12.99
CA GLU A 19 -9.11 6.24 14.07
C GLU A 19 -9.58 4.80 13.77
N GLY A 20 -8.63 3.88 13.57
CA GLY A 20 -8.90 2.47 13.24
C GLY A 20 -9.02 2.16 11.75
N ARG A 21 -8.63 3.09 10.86
CA ARG A 21 -8.69 2.90 9.41
C ARG A 21 -7.43 3.35 8.68
N TRP A 22 -6.87 2.43 7.89
CA TRP A 22 -5.83 2.68 6.89
C TRP A 22 -6.44 2.67 5.49
N ASP A 23 -6.18 3.71 4.72
CA ASP A 23 -6.44 3.76 3.29
C ASP A 23 -5.18 3.31 2.55
N LEU A 24 -5.35 2.32 1.67
CA LEU A 24 -4.31 1.71 0.85
C LEU A 24 -4.51 2.17 -0.59
N THR A 25 -3.58 2.97 -1.12
CA THR A 25 -3.68 3.48 -2.49
C THR A 25 -2.53 2.94 -3.32
N LEU A 26 -2.86 2.27 -4.41
CA LEU A 26 -1.91 1.83 -5.41
C LEU A 26 -1.73 2.95 -6.43
N VAL A 27 -0.50 3.45 -6.56
CA VAL A 27 -0.15 4.57 -7.44
C VAL A 27 0.84 4.07 -8.50
N SER A 28 0.58 4.35 -9.77
CA SER A 28 1.52 4.07 -10.85
C SER A 28 2.72 5.02 -10.82
N ASP A 29 3.79 4.68 -11.55
CA ASP A 29 4.97 5.55 -11.73
C ASP A 29 4.60 6.97 -12.23
N SER A 30 3.54 7.07 -13.01
CA SER A 30 3.00 8.35 -13.49
C SER A 30 2.24 9.18 -12.43
N GLY A 31 2.18 8.71 -11.18
CA GLY A 31 1.47 9.38 -10.08
C GLY A 31 -0.04 9.20 -10.12
N VAL A 32 -0.57 8.28 -10.92
CA VAL A 32 -2.01 8.04 -11.06
C VAL A 32 -2.43 6.93 -10.11
N ALA A 33 -3.47 7.18 -9.31
CA ALA A 33 -4.08 6.14 -8.48
C ALA A 33 -4.76 5.10 -9.40
N ILE A 34 -4.26 3.86 -9.35
CA ILE A 34 -4.75 2.73 -10.15
C ILE A 34 -5.58 1.74 -9.33
N GLY A 35 -5.55 1.85 -8.01
CA GLY A 35 -6.35 1.03 -7.10
C GLY A 35 -6.45 1.67 -5.72
N HIS A 36 -7.55 1.37 -5.03
CA HIS A 36 -7.77 1.82 -3.66
C HIS A 36 -8.36 0.67 -2.84
N GLY A 37 -7.89 0.51 -1.62
CA GLY A 37 -8.32 -0.48 -0.65
C GLY A 37 -8.41 0.15 0.74
N VAL A 38 -9.20 -0.46 1.61
CA VAL A 38 -9.37 0.02 2.99
C VAL A 38 -9.07 -1.14 3.92
N HIS A 39 -8.23 -0.89 4.91
CA HIS A 39 -7.97 -1.80 6.01
C HIS A 39 -8.51 -1.20 7.30
N LEU A 40 -9.46 -1.89 7.93
CA LEU A 40 -10.02 -1.53 9.22
C LEU A 40 -9.35 -2.39 10.29
N PHE A 41 -8.87 -1.77 11.36
CA PHE A 41 -8.21 -2.45 12.46
C PHE A 41 -8.75 -1.96 13.80
N ASP A 42 -8.75 -2.84 14.80
CA ASP A 42 -9.10 -2.48 16.17
C ASP A 42 -7.87 -1.94 16.89
N ARG A 43 -8.02 -0.79 17.56
CA ARG A 43 -6.91 -0.10 18.25
C ARG A 43 -6.27 -0.94 19.36
N SER A 44 -6.98 -1.94 19.86
CA SER A 44 -6.48 -2.88 20.87
C SER A 44 -5.47 -3.88 20.31
N GLN A 45 -5.31 -3.92 18.97
CA GLN A 45 -4.41 -4.80 18.22
C GLN A 45 -3.43 -4.01 17.32
N ASP A 46 -3.26 -2.71 17.55
CA ASP A 46 -2.39 -1.84 16.74
C ASP A 46 -0.91 -2.11 17.04
N ASP A 47 -0.40 -3.26 16.57
CA ASP A 47 1.01 -3.66 16.73
C ASP A 47 1.90 -3.16 15.57
N GLY A 48 1.36 -2.40 14.61
CA GLY A 48 2.10 -1.87 13.45
C GLY A 48 2.45 -2.92 12.37
N VAL A 49 2.08 -4.18 12.61
CA VAL A 49 2.37 -5.33 11.73
C VAL A 49 1.19 -5.64 10.82
N ASP A 50 -0.03 -5.33 11.25
CA ASP A 50 -1.26 -5.68 10.53
C ASP A 50 -1.48 -4.81 9.29
N GLU A 51 -1.10 -3.54 9.32
CA GLU A 51 -1.29 -2.63 8.18
C GLU A 51 -0.37 -2.98 7.00
N LEU A 52 0.87 -3.40 7.27
CA LEU A 52 1.80 -3.85 6.23
C LEU A 52 1.35 -5.19 5.65
N ALA A 53 0.87 -6.11 6.49
CA ALA A 53 0.32 -7.38 6.01
C ALA A 53 -0.93 -7.15 5.13
N ALA A 54 -1.81 -6.23 5.52
CA ALA A 54 -2.98 -5.84 4.73
C ALA A 54 -2.58 -5.18 3.40
N ALA A 55 -1.61 -4.27 3.44
CA ALA A 55 -1.05 -3.66 2.24
C ALA A 55 -0.44 -4.71 1.31
N GLN A 56 0.30 -5.69 1.84
CA GLN A 56 0.90 -6.78 1.09
C GLN A 56 -0.16 -7.63 0.37
N GLN A 57 -1.24 -7.97 1.08
CA GLN A 57 -2.35 -8.72 0.51
C GLN A 57 -3.07 -7.92 -0.58
N PHE A 58 -3.32 -6.64 -0.33
CA PHE A 58 -3.96 -5.73 -1.28
C PHE A 58 -3.17 -5.65 -2.59
N VAL A 59 -1.87 -5.34 -2.54
CA VAL A 59 -1.04 -5.23 -3.75
C VAL A 59 -0.82 -6.59 -4.42
N GLY A 60 -0.83 -7.68 -3.64
CA GLY A 60 -0.78 -9.06 -4.13
C GLY A 60 -1.96 -9.40 -5.04
N GLY A 61 -3.15 -8.84 -4.77
CA GLY A 61 -4.31 -8.96 -5.65
C GLY A 61 -4.10 -8.37 -7.06
N TYR A 62 -3.17 -7.43 -7.20
CA TYR A 62 -2.77 -6.81 -8.47
C TYR A 62 -1.49 -7.45 -9.07
N GLY A 63 -0.95 -8.49 -8.43
CA GLY A 63 0.31 -9.15 -8.83
C GLY A 63 1.57 -8.34 -8.50
N TRP A 64 1.47 -7.44 -7.54
CA TRP A 64 2.61 -6.68 -7.02
C TRP A 64 2.98 -7.18 -5.62
N ARG A 65 4.21 -6.89 -5.21
CA ARG A 65 4.68 -7.07 -3.83
C ARG A 65 5.62 -5.92 -3.48
N PHE A 66 5.77 -5.61 -2.22
CA PHE A 66 6.87 -4.78 -1.72
C PHE A 66 7.70 -5.59 -0.73
N GLU A 67 8.91 -5.13 -0.47
CA GLU A 67 9.77 -5.65 0.58
C GLU A 67 9.58 -4.78 1.83
N GLY A 68 9.43 -5.39 3.01
CA GLY A 68 9.23 -4.65 4.26
C GLY A 68 10.36 -3.66 4.58
N ASP A 69 11.59 -3.99 4.19
CA ASP A 69 12.77 -3.12 4.35
C ASP A 69 12.72 -1.88 3.42
N ALA A 70 11.94 -1.95 2.34
CA ALA A 70 11.76 -0.84 1.41
C ALA A 70 10.61 0.11 1.82
N VAL A 71 9.88 -0.20 2.89
CA VAL A 71 8.82 0.66 3.42
C VAL A 71 9.46 1.92 4.01
N GLN A 72 9.01 3.07 3.53
CA GLN A 72 9.41 4.38 4.03
C GLN A 72 8.25 5.03 4.77
N GLN A 73 8.56 5.65 5.90
CA GLN A 73 7.61 6.43 6.68
C GLN A 73 7.60 7.87 6.16
N ASP A 74 6.44 8.34 5.70
CA ASP A 74 6.19 9.69 5.18
C ASP A 74 5.37 10.51 6.19
N GLY A 75 5.73 10.39 7.46
CA GLY A 75 5.06 11.06 8.58
C GLY A 75 4.55 10.11 9.66
N PRO A 76 3.94 10.65 10.74
CA PRO A 76 3.49 9.83 11.87
C PRO A 76 2.36 8.86 11.50
N ASP A 77 1.62 9.13 10.43
CA ASP A 77 0.39 8.43 10.05
C ASP A 77 0.37 8.09 8.54
N ALA A 78 1.54 8.03 7.89
CA ALA A 78 1.65 7.72 6.48
C ALA A 78 2.93 6.92 6.17
N PHE A 79 2.78 5.90 5.34
CA PHE A 79 3.86 5.08 4.83
C PHE A 79 3.72 4.91 3.31
N TRP A 80 4.84 4.64 2.66
CA TRP A 80 4.83 4.19 1.29
C TRP A 80 5.91 3.14 1.04
N ALA A 81 5.69 2.29 0.04
CA ALA A 81 6.69 1.32 -0.37
C ALA A 81 6.71 1.18 -1.90
N PRO A 82 7.91 1.08 -2.50
CA PRO A 82 8.05 0.76 -3.91
C PRO A 82 7.64 -0.69 -4.15
N LEU A 83 6.88 -0.90 -5.22
CA LEU A 83 6.38 -2.20 -5.61
C LEU A 83 7.26 -2.80 -6.68
N ILE A 84 7.46 -4.10 -6.54
CA ILE A 84 8.13 -4.96 -7.49
C ILE A 84 7.15 -6.03 -7.94
N ARG A 85 7.42 -6.61 -9.12
CA ARG A 85 6.59 -7.69 -9.63
C ARG A 85 6.68 -8.90 -8.68
N ALA A 86 5.51 -9.45 -8.34
CA ALA A 86 5.40 -10.66 -7.52
C ALA A 86 5.75 -11.93 -8.30
#